data_AF-A0A7D5RJA2-F1
#
_entry.id   AF-A0A7D5RJA2-F1
#
_cell.length_a   1.000
_cell.length_b   1.000
_cell.length_c   1.000
_cell.angle_alpha   90.00
_cell.angle_beta   90.00
_cell.angle_gamma   90.00
#
_symmetry.space_group_name_H-M   'P 1'
#
loop_
_entity.id
_entity.type
_entity.pdbx_description
1 polymer ?
#
loop_
_entity_poly.entity_id
_entity_poly.type
_entity_poly.pdbx_seq_one_letter_code
_entity_poly.pdbx_strand_id
1 'polypeptide(L)'
;MEPIRQFVARHHLQDVIFPFGELSHDEVPAMMANADCFLLFSNYENQPCVQGEAFACGLPFIGTDVGGIGEFLPETFGILIPKGDEDALYRAMESVIRGRKFESPAEMHRFAEENFSPEHLANRFHDIYNRVMHEK
;
A
#
# COMPACT_ATOMS: atom_id res chain seq x y z
N MET A 1 1.95 1.80 20.15
CA MET A 1 3.41 1.85 19.89
C MET A 1 4.25 1.17 20.96
N GLU A 2 3.94 1.30 22.24
CA GLU A 2 4.72 0.67 23.32
C GLU A 2 4.92 -0.85 23.16
N PRO A 3 3.91 -1.64 22.73
CA PRO A 3 4.12 -3.08 22.50
C PRO A 3 5.15 -3.39 21.41
N ILE A 4 5.21 -2.59 20.34
CA ILE A 4 6.16 -2.77 19.24
C ILE A 4 7.57 -2.40 19.69
N ARG A 5 7.73 -1.26 20.39
CA ARG A 5 9.05 -0.85 20.92
C ARG A 5 9.61 -1.89 21.89
N GLN A 6 8.76 -2.46 22.76
CA GLN A 6 9.14 -3.54 23.66
C GLN A 6 9.52 -4.83 22.92
N PHE A 7 8.78 -5.19 21.87
CA PHE A 7 9.10 -6.34 21.03
C PHE A 7 10.48 -6.17 20.37
N VAL A 8 10.72 -5.04 19.72
CA VAL A 8 12.02 -4.71 19.10
C VAL A 8 13.15 -4.76 20.13
N ALA A 9 12.92 -4.23 21.34
CA ALA A 9 13.91 -4.25 22.40
C ALA A 9 14.23 -5.66 22.92
N ARG A 10 13.19 -6.47 23.16
CA ARG A 10 13.30 -7.84 23.65
C ARG A 10 14.03 -8.76 22.67
N HIS A 11 13.90 -8.51 21.37
CA HIS A 11 14.48 -9.33 20.32
C HIS A 11 15.79 -8.76 19.75
N HIS A 12 16.32 -7.68 20.32
CA HIS A 12 17.56 -7.04 19.87
C HIS A 12 17.53 -6.58 18.40
N LEU A 13 16.41 -5.99 17.97
CA LEU A 13 16.16 -5.58 16.58
C LEU A 13 16.31 -4.06 16.37
N GLN A 14 16.88 -3.33 17.32
CA GLN A 14 16.93 -1.86 17.30
C GLN A 14 17.72 -1.28 16.12
N ASP A 15 18.66 -2.05 15.58
CA ASP A 15 19.51 -1.63 14.48
C ASP A 15 18.84 -1.78 13.10
N VAL A 16 17.69 -2.47 13.04
CA VAL A 16 17.02 -2.82 11.78
C VAL A 16 15.53 -2.51 11.76
N ILE A 17 14.87 -2.35 12.91
CA ILE A 17 13.46 -1.95 13.00
C ILE A 17 13.36 -0.62 13.74
N PHE A 18 12.83 0.40 13.05
CA PHE A 18 12.67 1.76 13.56
C PHE A 18 11.18 2.14 13.67
N PRO A 19 10.57 2.08 14.87
CA PRO A 19 9.18 2.51 15.04
C PRO A 19 9.10 4.05 15.14
N PHE A 20 8.35 4.67 14.23
CA PHE A 20 8.22 6.14 14.17
C PHE A 20 7.08 6.68 15.03
N GLY A 21 5.97 5.95 15.15
CA GLY A 21 4.77 6.43 15.82
C GLY A 21 3.82 7.11 14.85
N GLU A 22 3.03 8.06 15.33
CA GLU A 22 2.20 8.89 14.46
C GLU A 22 3.08 9.89 13.71
N LEU A 23 2.90 9.96 12.40
CA LEU A 23 3.54 10.92 11.52
C LEU A 23 2.47 11.88 11.01
N SER A 24 2.86 13.14 10.81
CA SER A 24 1.99 14.12 10.16
C SER A 24 1.72 13.75 8.70
N HIS A 25 0.69 14.38 8.13
CA HIS A 25 0.31 14.16 6.73
C HIS A 25 1.45 14.40 5.74
N ASP A 26 2.34 15.36 6.01
CA ASP A 26 3.47 15.69 5.12
C ASP A 26 4.66 14.75 5.32
N GLU A 27 4.82 14.17 6.51
CA GLU A 27 5.92 13.24 6.82
C GLU A 27 5.71 11.86 6.19
N VAL A 28 4.47 11.38 6.13
CA VAL A 28 4.12 10.07 5.54
C VAL A 28 4.61 9.91 4.09
N PRO A 29 4.27 10.81 3.13
CA PRO A 29 4.73 10.68 1.76
C PRO A 29 6.24 10.84 1.63
N ALA A 30 6.87 11.69 2.47
CA ALA A 30 8.33 11.81 2.50
C ALA A 30 9.00 10.49 2.91
N MET A 31 8.44 9.77 3.88
CA MET A 31 8.93 8.46 4.29
C MET A 31 8.68 7.40 3.21
N MET A 32 7.48 7.36 2.63
CA MET A 32 7.13 6.41 1.56
C MET A 32 8.02 6.59 0.32
N ALA A 33 8.29 7.83 -0.10
CA ALA A 33 9.14 8.13 -1.25
C ALA A 33 10.61 7.71 -1.06
N ASN A 34 11.06 7.50 0.20
CA ASN A 34 12.39 7.01 0.53
C ASN A 34 12.44 5.50 0.82
N ALA A 35 11.31 4.79 0.72
CA ALA A 35 11.25 3.35 0.93
C ALA A 35 11.40 2.58 -0.40
N ASP A 36 11.83 1.32 -0.31
CA ASP A 36 11.93 0.44 -1.49
C ASP A 36 10.61 -0.30 -1.79
N CYS A 37 9.80 -0.55 -0.76
CA CYS A 37 8.51 -1.24 -0.87
C CYS A 37 7.62 -0.97 0.36
N PHE A 38 6.32 -0.87 0.16
CA PHE A 38 5.30 -0.86 1.21
C PHE A 38 4.81 -2.28 1.51
N LEU A 39 4.57 -2.60 2.79
CA LEU A 39 4.10 -3.92 3.22
C LEU A 39 2.84 -3.77 4.08
N LEU A 40 1.77 -4.45 3.67
CA LEU A 40 0.52 -4.56 4.42
C LEU A 40 0.14 -6.02 4.64
N PHE A 41 0.54 -6.58 5.79
CA PHE A 41 0.21 -7.96 6.19
C PHE A 41 -1.08 -8.02 7.04
N SER A 42 -2.14 -7.37 6.56
CA SER A 42 -3.43 -7.30 7.25
C SER A 42 -4.19 -8.63 7.15
N ASN A 43 -4.97 -8.96 8.19
CA ASN A 43 -5.88 -10.11 8.18
C ASN A 43 -7.25 -9.79 7.56
N TYR A 44 -7.63 -8.52 7.55
CA TYR A 44 -8.92 -8.02 7.07
C TYR A 44 -8.69 -6.62 6.53
N GLU A 45 -9.21 -6.36 5.34
CA GLU A 45 -9.28 -5.02 4.74
C GLU A 45 -10.55 -4.91 3.92
N ASN A 46 -10.95 -3.67 3.63
CA ASN A 46 -11.82 -3.38 2.51
C ASN A 46 -10.92 -3.05 1.32
N GLN A 47 -10.84 -1.78 0.94
CA GLN A 47 -9.84 -1.25 0.03
C GLN A 47 -9.00 -0.24 0.82
N PRO A 48 -7.79 -0.60 1.27
CA PRO A 48 -7.02 0.28 2.14
C PRO A 48 -6.50 1.47 1.34
N CYS A 49 -6.81 2.70 1.78
CA CYS A 49 -6.36 3.93 1.11
C CYS A 49 -4.83 3.96 0.93
N VAL A 50 -4.09 3.38 1.88
CA VAL A 50 -2.62 3.33 1.88
C VAL A 50 -2.03 2.62 0.65
N GLN A 51 -2.80 1.74 -0.01
CA GLN A 51 -2.38 1.13 -1.27
C GLN A 51 -2.29 2.19 -2.39
N GLY A 52 -3.31 3.05 -2.50
CA GLY A 52 -3.31 4.18 -3.43
C GLY A 52 -2.25 5.23 -3.07
N GLU A 53 -2.05 5.49 -1.77
CA GLU A 53 -1.01 6.41 -1.29
C GLU A 53 0.41 5.90 -1.62
N ALA A 54 0.66 4.59 -1.47
CA ALA A 54 1.92 3.97 -1.86
C ALA A 54 2.17 4.13 -3.37
N PHE A 55 1.17 3.83 -4.21
CA PHE A 55 1.30 4.01 -5.65
C PHE A 55 1.49 5.48 -6.05
N ALA A 56 0.79 6.41 -5.38
CA ALA A 56 0.99 7.84 -5.56
C ALA A 56 2.43 8.27 -5.20
N CYS A 57 3.10 7.57 -4.28
CA CYS A 57 4.52 7.77 -3.99
C CYS A 57 5.46 6.99 -4.92
N GLY A 58 4.94 6.24 -5.90
CA GLY A 58 5.74 5.40 -6.79
C GLY A 58 6.32 4.14 -6.13
N LEU A 59 5.70 3.69 -5.04
CA LEU A 59 6.21 2.65 -4.15
C LEU A 59 5.56 1.29 -4.43
N PRO A 60 6.33 0.24 -4.76
CA PRO A 60 5.80 -1.11 -4.91
C PRO A 60 5.13 -1.64 -3.63
N PHE A 61 4.16 -2.54 -3.77
CA PHE A 61 3.30 -2.97 -2.66
C PHE A 61 3.32 -4.49 -2.43
N ILE A 62 3.58 -4.94 -1.21
CA ILE A 62 3.31 -6.31 -0.75
C ILE A 62 2.04 -6.28 0.08
N GLY A 63 1.02 -7.04 -0.34
CA GLY A 63 -0.29 -7.07 0.32
C GLY A 63 -0.80 -8.47 0.54
N THR A 64 -1.58 -8.67 1.59
CA THR A 64 -2.35 -9.91 1.78
C THR A 64 -3.54 -9.98 0.81
N ASP A 65 -3.87 -11.16 0.28
CA ASP A 65 -5.08 -11.43 -0.52
C ASP A 65 -6.33 -11.45 0.39
N VAL A 66 -6.77 -10.26 0.80
CA VAL A 66 -7.97 -10.02 1.59
C VAL A 66 -8.69 -8.77 1.11
N GLY A 67 -10.02 -8.76 1.22
CA GLY A 67 -10.82 -7.60 0.82
C GLY A 67 -10.65 -7.29 -0.66
N GLY A 68 -10.53 -6.00 -0.96
CA GLY A 68 -10.32 -5.44 -2.29
C GLY A 68 -8.85 -5.13 -2.64
N ILE A 69 -7.87 -5.60 -1.85
CA ILE A 69 -6.43 -5.34 -2.14
C ILE A 69 -6.06 -5.85 -3.54
N GLY A 70 -6.45 -7.09 -3.86
CA GLY A 70 -6.16 -7.71 -5.15
C GLY A 70 -6.86 -7.06 -6.34
N GLU A 71 -8.00 -6.39 -6.13
CA GLU A 71 -8.76 -5.72 -7.19
C GLU A 71 -7.98 -4.53 -7.79
N PHE A 72 -7.10 -3.92 -7.00
CA PHE A 72 -6.34 -2.74 -7.36
C PHE A 72 -4.82 -2.95 -7.31
N LEU A 73 -4.36 -4.22 -7.31
CA LEU A 73 -2.93 -4.55 -7.32
C LEU A 73 -2.51 -5.19 -8.65
N PRO A 74 -2.02 -4.39 -9.63
CA PRO A 74 -1.39 -4.95 -10.82
C PRO A 74 -0.20 -5.85 -10.45
N GLU A 75 -0.03 -6.97 -11.17
CA GLU A 75 1.06 -7.94 -10.92
C GLU A 75 2.46 -7.30 -11.02
N THR A 76 2.60 -6.26 -11.84
CA THR A 76 3.84 -5.51 -12.04
C THR A 76 4.12 -4.48 -10.95
N PHE A 77 3.13 -4.15 -10.11
CA PHE A 77 3.24 -3.12 -9.07
C PHE A 77 3.54 -3.71 -7.70
N GLY A 78 3.38 -5.02 -7.53
CA GLY A 78 3.45 -5.61 -6.21
C GLY A 78 3.48 -7.13 -6.17
N ILE A 79 3.23 -7.65 -4.98
CA ILE A 79 3.12 -9.08 -4.69
C ILE A 79 1.90 -9.26 -3.78
N LEU A 80 0.96 -10.09 -4.22
CA LEU A 80 -0.18 -10.50 -3.42
C LEU A 80 0.14 -11.84 -2.75
N ILE A 81 -0.02 -11.93 -1.43
CA ILE A 81 0.30 -13.13 -0.63
C ILE A 81 -0.93 -13.67 0.10
N PRO A 82 -1.03 -14.99 0.36
CA PRO A 82 -2.17 -15.54 1.10
C PRO A 82 -2.27 -15.01 2.53
N LYS A 83 -3.51 -14.94 3.05
CA LYS A 83 -3.78 -14.53 4.44
C LYS A 83 -3.09 -15.43 5.46
N GLY A 84 -2.29 -14.80 6.32
CA GLY A 84 -1.60 -15.45 7.44
C GLY A 84 -0.43 -16.33 7.03
N ASP A 85 0.00 -16.29 5.76
CA ASP A 85 1.13 -17.06 5.26
C ASP A 85 2.44 -16.31 5.47
N GLU A 86 3.08 -16.54 6.63
CA GLU A 86 4.36 -15.94 6.99
C GLU A 86 5.51 -16.37 6.07
N ASP A 87 5.44 -17.60 5.52
CA ASP A 87 6.45 -18.09 4.59
C ASP A 87 6.34 -17.38 3.23
N ALA A 88 5.12 -17.10 2.76
CA ALA A 88 4.89 -16.29 1.57
C ALA A 88 5.33 -14.85 1.79
N LEU A 89 5.07 -14.28 2.97
CA LEU A 89 5.56 -12.97 3.34
C LEU A 89 7.09 -12.89 3.27
N TYR A 90 7.77 -13.86 3.90
CA TYR A 90 9.23 -13.94 3.87
C TYR A 90 9.78 -14.00 2.44
N ARG A 91 9.23 -14.88 1.59
CA ARG A 91 9.66 -15.01 0.19
C ARG A 91 9.42 -13.72 -0.61
N ALA A 92 8.30 -13.04 -0.37
CA ALA A 92 7.98 -11.77 -1.02
C ALA A 92 9.02 -10.69 -0.64
N MET A 93 9.27 -10.50 0.65
CA MET A 93 10.26 -9.54 1.15
C MET A 93 11.68 -9.85 0.65
N GLU A 94 12.09 -11.12 0.68
CA GLU A 94 13.38 -11.56 0.16
C GLU A 94 13.53 -11.22 -1.33
N SER A 95 12.48 -11.44 -2.14
CA SER A 95 12.53 -11.12 -3.56
C SER A 95 12.76 -9.63 -3.83
N VAL A 96 12.16 -8.75 -3.02
CA VAL A 96 12.37 -7.29 -3.09
C VAL A 96 13.81 -6.94 -2.76
N ILE A 97 14.33 -7.45 -1.64
CA ILE A 97 15.73 -7.22 -1.21
C ILE A 97 16.73 -7.72 -2.26
N ARG A 98 16.39 -8.81 -2.97
CA ARG A 98 17.20 -9.36 -4.08
C ARG A 98 17.06 -8.60 -5.40
N GLY A 99 16.29 -7.51 -5.43
CA GLY A 99 16.18 -6.62 -6.58
C GLY A 99 15.11 -7.03 -7.59
N ARG A 100 14.00 -7.64 -7.15
CA ARG A 100 12.80 -7.83 -7.98
C ARG A 100 12.47 -6.52 -8.69
N LYS A 101 12.19 -6.62 -10.00
CA LYS A 101 11.81 -5.46 -10.81
C LYS A 101 10.30 -5.29 -10.72
N PHE A 102 9.91 -4.05 -10.48
CA PHE A 102 8.54 -3.57 -10.56
C PHE A 102 8.45 -2.56 -11.68
N GLU A 103 7.23 -2.15 -12.01
CA GLU A 103 7.00 -1.05 -12.93
C GLU A 103 7.64 0.26 -12.42
N SER A 104 7.86 1.23 -13.31
CA SER A 104 8.48 2.49 -12.91
C SER A 104 7.63 3.28 -11.89
N PRO A 105 8.26 4.04 -10.97
CA PRO A 105 7.55 4.91 -10.04
C PRO A 105 6.57 5.87 -10.72
N ALA A 106 6.90 6.35 -11.92
CA ALA A 106 6.07 7.27 -12.69
C ALA A 106 4.78 6.61 -13.19
N GLU A 107 4.80 5.33 -13.57
CA GLU A 107 3.58 4.60 -13.96
C GLU A 107 2.72 4.27 -12.75
N MET A 108 3.32 3.91 -11.61
CA MET A 108 2.57 3.70 -10.37
C MET A 108 1.86 4.98 -9.93
N HIS A 109 2.55 6.13 -10.00
CA HIS A 109 1.96 7.43 -9.70
C HIS A 109 0.79 7.74 -10.63
N ARG A 110 0.98 7.58 -11.95
CA ARG A 110 -0.07 7.79 -12.96
C ARG A 110 -1.30 6.91 -12.69
N PHE A 111 -1.09 5.63 -12.38
CA PHE A 111 -2.17 4.72 -12.03
C PHE A 111 -2.95 5.22 -10.80
N ALA A 112 -2.25 5.74 -9.79
CA ALA A 112 -2.92 6.31 -8.61
C ALA A 112 -3.75 7.55 -8.97
N GLU A 113 -3.23 8.45 -9.80
CA GLU A 113 -3.99 9.62 -10.28
C GLU A 113 -5.24 9.20 -11.06
N GLU A 114 -5.11 8.21 -11.95
CA GLU A 114 -6.19 7.77 -12.84
C GLU A 114 -7.29 6.96 -12.12
N ASN A 115 -6.99 6.36 -10.96
CA ASN A 115 -7.93 5.47 -10.27
C ASN A 115 -8.39 6.00 -8.90
N PHE A 116 -7.57 6.81 -8.22
CA PHE A 116 -7.79 7.20 -6.82
C PHE A 116 -7.72 8.71 -6.55
N SER A 117 -7.45 9.55 -7.56
CA SER A 117 -7.43 11.00 -7.34
C SER A 117 -8.81 11.51 -6.87
N PRO A 118 -8.84 12.50 -5.97
CA PRO A 118 -10.09 13.13 -5.55
C PRO A 118 -10.93 13.62 -6.73
N GLU A 119 -10.28 14.17 -7.77
CA GLU A 119 -10.93 14.66 -8.99
C GLU A 119 -11.58 13.52 -9.77
N HIS A 120 -10.87 12.40 -9.98
CA HIS A 120 -11.42 11.23 -10.66
C HIS A 120 -12.62 10.67 -9.90
N LEU A 121 -12.47 10.46 -8.59
CA LEU A 121 -13.52 9.90 -7.75
C LEU A 121 -14.73 10.83 -7.68
N ALA A 122 -14.53 12.14 -7.54
CA ALA A 122 -15.61 13.13 -7.52
C ALA A 122 -16.41 13.13 -8.82
N ASN A 123 -15.74 13.08 -9.98
CA ASN A 123 -16.41 12.99 -11.28
C ASN A 123 -17.24 11.70 -11.40
N ARG A 124 -16.68 10.57 -10.96
CA ARG A 124 -17.38 9.28 -10.96
C ARG A 124 -18.64 9.30 -10.10
N PHE A 125 -18.58 9.88 -8.90
CA PHE A 125 -19.76 10.06 -8.05
C PHE A 125 -20.77 11.02 -8.69
N HIS A 126 -20.30 12.13 -9.26
CA HIS A 126 -21.15 13.11 -9.94
C HIS A 126 -21.95 12.49 -11.08
N ASP A 127 -21.33 11.66 -11.92
CA ASP A 127 -21.98 10.97 -13.03
C ASP A 127 -23.07 10.00 -12.55
N ILE A 128 -22.80 9.26 -11.47
CA ILE A 128 -23.79 8.35 -10.86
C ILE A 128 -24.97 9.15 -10.32
N TYR A 129 -24.72 10.24 -9.60
CA TYR A 129 -25.78 11.09 -9.07
C TYR A 129 -26.63 11.70 -10.19
N ASN A 130 -26.00 12.22 -11.24
CA ASN A 130 -26.72 12.74 -12.40
C ASN A 130 -27.58 11.67 -13.07
N ARG A 131 -27.06 10.45 -13.22
CA ARG A 131 -27.80 9.34 -13.81
C ARG A 131 -29.05 9.01 -13.00
N VAL A 132 -28.90 8.79 -11.69
CA VAL A 132 -30.03 8.41 -10.82
C VAL A 132 -31.07 9.53 -10.71
N MET A 133 -30.65 10.79 -10.69
CA MET A 133 -31.56 11.94 -10.61
C MET A 133 -32.37 12.17 -11.89
N HIS A 134 -31.92 11.64 -13.03
CA HIS A 134 -32.55 11.83 -14.35
C HIS A 134 -33.05 10.52 -14.99
N GLU A 135 -32.91 9.38 -14.32
CA GLU A 135 -33.56 8.12 -14.69
C GLU A 135 -35.08 8.25 -14.43
N LYS A 136 -35.89 8.05 -15.48
CA LYS A 136 -37.37 8.00 -15.41
C LYS A 136 -37.87 6.60 -15.10
#